data_AF-A0A142JR68-F1
#
_entry.id   AF-A0A142JR68-F1
#
_cell.length_a   1.000
_cell.length_b   1.000
_cell.length_c   1.000
_cell.angle_alpha   90.00
_cell.angle_beta   90.00
_cell.angle_gamma   90.00
#
_symmetry.space_group_name_H-M   'P 1'
#
loop_
_entity.id
_entity.type
_entity.pdbx_description
1 polymer ?
#
loop_
_entity_poly.entity_id
_entity_poly.type
_entity_poly.pdbx_seq_one_letter_code
_entity_poly.pdbx_strand_id
1 'polypeptide(L)' 'MASTFQLALDERRAAALSRLLRHVTWSDLSAYAGDVEEALLMRDALDTIGRALVLGQAGRSGRRGSSRRR' A
#
# COMPACT_ATOMS: atom_id res chain seq x y z
N MET A 1 -13.44 -8.16 -15.40
CA MET A 1 -13.50 -6.69 -15.18
C MET A 1 -12.72 -6.37 -13.92
N ALA A 2 -11.80 -5.42 -13.95
CA ALA A 2 -11.05 -5.03 -12.76
C ALA A 2 -11.91 -4.06 -11.93
N SER A 3 -12.18 -4.42 -10.68
CA SER A 3 -12.87 -3.56 -9.72
C SER A 3 -11.88 -2.56 -9.14
N THR A 4 -11.96 -1.29 -9.55
CA THR A 4 -11.11 -0.23 -9.02
C THR A 4 -11.78 0.43 -7.82
N PHE A 5 -11.05 0.60 -6.72
CA PHE A 5 -11.48 1.43 -5.59
C PHE A 5 -10.43 2.51 -5.29
N GLN A 6 -10.89 3.67 -4.81
CA GLN A 6 -10.03 4.77 -4.40
C GLN A 6 -9.99 4.87 -2.88
N LEU A 7 -8.79 4.97 -2.32
CA LEU A 7 -8.58 5.08 -0.88
C LEU A 7 -7.86 6.40 -0.55
N ALA A 8 -8.57 7.31 0.12
CA ALA A 8 -8.00 8.56 0.60
C ALA A 8 -7.40 8.36 2.00
N LEU A 9 -6.07 8.39 2.09
CA LEU A 9 -5.34 8.31 3.36
C LEU A 9 -4.57 9.59 3.66
N ASP A 10 -4.73 10.08 4.88
CA ASP A 10 -3.81 11.07 5.45
C ASP A 10 -2.41 10.48 5.65
N GLU A 11 -1.44 11.33 5.94
CA GLU A 11 -0.02 10.93 6.05
C GLU A 11 0.21 9.91 7.18
N ARG A 12 -0.48 10.04 8.31
CA ARG A 12 -0.34 9.15 9.46
C ARG A 12 -0.89 7.77 9.15
N ARG A 13 -2.08 7.69 8.54
CA ARG A 13 -2.71 6.45 8.13
C ARG A 13 -1.91 5.75 7.02
N ALA A 14 -1.38 6.51 6.05
CA ALA A 14 -0.53 5.96 5.01
C ALA A 14 0.78 5.37 5.57
N ALA A 15 1.41 6.06 6.54
CA ALA A 15 2.61 5.56 7.21
C ALA A 15 2.33 4.29 8.04
N ALA A 16 1.22 4.27 8.79
CA ALA A 16 0.81 3.11 9.58
C ALA A 16 0.52 1.90 8.68
N LEU A 17 -0.21 2.10 7.58
CA LEU A 17 -0.50 1.04 6.62
C LEU A 17 0.78 0.52 5.95
N SER A 18 1.68 1.42 5.52
CA SER A 18 2.98 1.01 4.97
C SER A 18 3.80 0.16 5.96
N ARG A 19 3.72 0.46 7.26
CA ARG A 19 4.39 -0.33 8.29
C ARG A 19 3.72 -1.69 8.47
N LEU A 20 2.39 -1.74 8.50
CA LEU A 20 1.62 -2.99 8.56
C LEU A 20 1.99 -3.93 7.40
N LEU A 21 1.91 -3.44 6.15
CA LEU A 21 2.17 -4.25 4.96
C LEU A 21 3.58 -4.86 4.96
N ARG A 22 4.57 -4.17 5.55
CA ARG A 22 5.95 -4.68 5.68
C ARG A 22 6.11 -5.81 6.69
N HIS A 23 5.17 -5.97 7.62
CA HIS A 23 5.24 -7.00 8.66
C HIS A 23 4.31 -8.19 8.40
N VAL A 24 3.43 -8.11 7.39
CA VAL A 24 2.59 -9.26 7.00
C VAL A 24 3.48 -10.36 6.46
N THR A 25 3.41 -11.52 7.10
CA THR A 25 4.18 -12.71 6.75
C THR A 25 3.38 -13.67 5.88
N TRP A 26 4.07 -14.63 5.26
CA TRP A 26 3.39 -15.71 4.54
C TRP A 26 2.48 -16.54 5.46
N SER A 27 2.90 -16.80 6.69
CA SER A 27 2.07 -17.54 7.66
C SER A 27 0.78 -16.80 8.00
N ASP A 28 0.83 -15.47 8.08
CA ASP A 28 -0.38 -14.67 8.29
C ASP A 28 -1.35 -14.86 7.12
N LEU A 29 -0.86 -14.80 5.88
CA LEU A 29 -1.67 -14.98 4.68
C LEU A 29 -2.26 -16.40 4.58
N SER A 30 -1.43 -17.42 4.76
CA SER A 30 -1.86 -18.82 4.67
C SER A 30 -2.82 -19.23 5.80
N ALA A 31 -2.84 -18.50 6.92
CA ALA A 31 -3.78 -18.77 8.00
C ALA A 31 -5.21 -18.30 7.69
N TYR A 32 -5.36 -17.32 6.80
CA TYR A 32 -6.67 -16.78 6.39
C TYR A 32 -7.15 -17.29 5.04
N ALA A 33 -6.22 -17.67 4.16
CA ALA A 33 -6.56 -18.25 2.86
C ALA A 33 -7.07 -19.69 2.99
N GLY A 34 -8.07 -20.05 2.19
CA GLY A 34 -8.58 -21.41 2.07
C GLY A 34 -7.62 -22.33 1.29
N ASP A 35 -6.81 -21.75 0.41
CA ASP A 35 -5.78 -22.46 -0.35
C ASP A 35 -4.57 -21.57 -0.69
N VAL A 36 -3.57 -22.16 -1.35
CA VAL A 36 -2.33 -21.48 -1.73
C VAL A 36 -2.56 -20.41 -2.80
N GLU A 37 -3.51 -20.63 -3.71
CA GLU A 37 -3.80 -19.67 -4.79
C GLU A 37 -4.40 -18.39 -4.20
N GLU A 38 -5.35 -18.52 -3.27
CA GLU A 38 -5.92 -17.40 -2.53
C GLU A 38 -4.84 -16.66 -1.72
N ALA A 39 -3.92 -17.37 -1.06
CA ALA A 39 -2.81 -16.74 -0.34
C ALA A 39 -1.90 -15.91 -1.27
N LEU A 40 -1.66 -16.39 -2.49
CA LEU A 40 -0.89 -15.68 -3.51
C LEU A 40 -1.65 -14.43 -4.03
N LEU A 41 -2.96 -14.54 -4.25
CA LEU A 41 -3.80 -13.40 -4.64
C LEU A 41 -3.81 -12.32 -3.55
N MET A 42 -3.91 -12.72 -2.28
CA MET A 42 -3.81 -11.79 -1.16
C MET A 42 -2.43 -11.11 -1.13
N ARG A 43 -1.35 -11.86 -1.36
CA ARG A 43 0.00 -11.28 -1.42
C ARG A 43 0.13 -10.24 -2.52
N ASP A 44 -0.33 -10.55 -3.73
CA ASP A 44 -0.26 -9.64 -4.88
C ASP A 44 -1.09 -8.36 -4.65
N ALA A 45 -2.26 -8.48 -4.03
CA ALA A 45 -3.07 -7.34 -3.63
C ALA A 45 -2.34 -6.43 -2.63
N LEU A 46 -1.70 -7.00 -1.61
CA LEU A 46 -0.92 -6.22 -0.63
C LEU A 46 0.30 -5.56 -1.27
N ASP A 47 1.00 -6.25 -2.18
CA ASP A 47 2.14 -5.69 -2.91
C ASP A 47 1.70 -4.53 -3.83
N THR A 48 0.53 -4.63 -4.45
CA THR A 48 -0.09 -3.56 -5.25
C THR A 48 -0.39 -2.33 -4.40
N ILE A 49 -1.00 -2.52 -3.21
CA ILE A 49 -1.27 -1.43 -2.27
C ILE A 49 0.04 -0.80 -1.79
N GLY A 50 1.05 -1.62 -1.46
CA GLY A 50 2.37 -1.16 -1.03
C GLY A 50 3.04 -0.25 -2.06
N ARG A 51 3.00 -0.64 -3.34
CA ARG A 51 3.52 0.17 -4.45
C ARG A 51 2.75 1.48 -4.61
N ALA A 52 1.43 1.45 -4.55
CA ALA A 52 0.59 2.64 -4.63
C ALA A 52 0.90 3.65 -3.51
N LEU A 53 1.16 3.17 -2.29
CA LEU A 53 1.56 4.02 -1.16
C LEU A 53 2.92 4.69 -1.40
N VAL A 54 3.93 3.96 -1.89
CA VAL A 54 5.26 4.51 -2.18
C VAL A 54 5.19 5.58 -3.27
N LEU A 55 4.49 5.30 -4.38
CA LEU A 55 4.31 6.25 -5.47
C LEU A 55 3.52 7.50 -5.03
N GLY A 56 2.46 7.30 -4.24
CA GLY A 56 1.67 8.38 -3.67
C GLY A 56 2.41 9.22 -2.62
N GLN A 57 3.45 8.67 -1.97
CA GLN A 57 4.36 9.43 -1.12
C GLN A 57 5.42 10.18 -1.93
N ALA A 58 5.99 9.57 -2.97
CA ALA A 58 6.97 10.21 -3.85
C ALA A 58 6.41 11.47 -4.54
N GLY A 59 5.16 11.41 -5.03
CA GLY A 59 4.48 12.57 -5.62
C GLY A 59 4.16 13.71 -4.62
N ARG A 60 4.00 13.39 -3.32
CA ARG A 60 3.76 14.39 -2.26
C ARG A 60 5.05 15.03 -1.75
N SER A 61 6.14 14.26 -1.68
CA SER A 61 7.45 14.78 -1.26
C SER A 61 8.03 15.80 -2.25
N GLY A 62 7.77 15.64 -3.56
CA GLY A 62 8.17 16.63 -4.58
C GLY A 62 7.43 17.98 -4.49
N ARG A 63 6.20 18.02 -3.94
CA ARG A 63 5.42 19.26 -3.82
C ARG A 63 5.85 20.15 -2.65
N ARG A 64 6.60 19.65 -1.68
CA ARG A 64 7.13 20.44 -0.55
C ARG A 64 8.35 21.31 -0.91
N GLY A 65 8.94 21.12 -2.09
CA GLY A 65 10.17 21.83 -2.52
C GLY A 65 9.95 23.12 -3.34
N SER A 66 8.74 23.39 -3.85
CA SER A 66 8.47 24.52 -4.75
C SER A 66 7.74 25.67 -4.04
N SER A 67 8.38 26.22 -3.02
CA SER A 67 8.08 27.58 -2.53
C SER A 67 9.37 28.38 -2.48
N ARG A 68 10.03 28.51 -3.65
CA ARG A 68 11.09 29.49 -3.79
C ARG A 68 10.43 30.81 -4.19
N ARG A 69 10.37 31.69 -3.19
CA ARG A 69 9.84 33.05 -3.21
C ARG A 69 10.25 33.83 -4.46
N ARG A 70 9.26 34.60 -4.96
CA ARG A 70 9.30 35.99 -5.45
C ARG A 70 10.60 36.54 -6.01
#